data_AF-A0A198XSL1-F1
#
_entry.id   AF-A0A198XSL1-F1
#
_cell.length_a   1.000
_cell.length_b   1.000
_cell.length_c   1.000
_cell.angle_alpha   90.00
_cell.angle_beta   90.00
_cell.angle_gamma   90.00
#
_symmetry.space_group_name_H-M   'P 1'
#
loop_
_entity.id
_entity.type
_entity.pdbx_description
1 polymer ?
#
loop_
_entity_poly.entity_id
_entity_poly.type
_entity_poly.pdbx_seq_one_letter_code
_entity_poly.pdbx_strand_id
1 'polypeptide(L)'
;MGWVFTDETRFYLHENETLLDGMIRTEHKKVRYECRQGYCGTCRMKVLATTGSITLIKKPLATLADDEILACCCTLNGTTKVSYDPKNENQLSLFIDCAEHLP
;
A
#
# COMPACT_ATOMS: atom_id res chain seq x y z
N MET A 1 -9.61 -4.15 -9.25
CA MET A 1 -9.29 -2.85 -9.88
C MET A 1 -9.71 -1.73 -8.98
N GLY A 2 -8.90 -0.68 -8.88
CA GLY A 2 -9.26 0.52 -8.13
C GLY A 2 -8.06 1.39 -7.76
N TRP A 3 -8.34 2.50 -7.07
CA TRP A 3 -7.33 3.47 -6.68
C TRP A 3 -6.64 3.07 -5.39
N VAL A 4 -5.30 3.09 -5.42
CA VAL A 4 -4.47 2.88 -4.25
C VAL A 4 -3.78 4.19 -3.89
N PHE A 5 -3.89 4.59 -2.63
CA PHE A 5 -3.18 5.73 -2.06
C PHE A 5 -2.08 5.20 -1.13
N THR A 6 -0.84 5.57 -1.39
CA THR A 6 0.33 5.22 -0.54
C THR A 6 0.91 6.48 0.10
N ASP A 7 1.96 6.32 0.90
CA ASP A 7 2.70 7.46 1.45
C ASP A 7 3.49 8.23 0.37
N GLU A 8 3.70 7.66 -0.82
CA GLU A 8 4.46 8.29 -1.91
C GLU A 8 3.55 8.91 -2.97
N THR A 9 2.57 8.13 -3.46
CA THR A 9 1.75 8.53 -4.59
C THR A 9 0.43 7.78 -4.59
N ARG A 10 -0.43 8.11 -5.56
CA ARG A 10 -1.61 7.32 -5.88
C ARG A 10 -1.45 6.68 -7.24
N PHE A 11 -1.98 5.47 -7.37
CA PHE A 11 -1.99 4.77 -8.64
C PHE A 11 -3.22 3.91 -8.82
N TYR A 12 -3.48 3.54 -10.07
CA TYR A 12 -4.54 2.60 -10.40
C TYR A 12 -3.98 1.17 -10.38
N LEU A 13 -4.56 0.31 -9.55
CA LEU A 13 -4.22 -1.10 -9.47
C LEU A 13 -5.04 -1.90 -10.49
N HIS A 14 -4.34 -2.62 -11.36
CA HIS A 14 -4.96 -3.35 -12.46
C HIS A 14 -5.63 -4.64 -11.98
N GLU A 15 -6.48 -5.20 -12.84
CA GLU A 15 -7.05 -6.53 -12.63
C GLU A 15 -5.95 -7.60 -12.65
N ASN A 16 -6.01 -8.57 -11.73
CA ASN A 16 -5.00 -9.63 -11.54
C ASN A 16 -3.59 -9.15 -11.12
N GLU A 17 -3.45 -7.88 -10.71
CA GLU A 17 -2.20 -7.32 -10.22
C GLU A 17 -2.18 -7.33 -8.69
N THR A 18 -1.09 -7.83 -8.08
CA THR A 18 -0.92 -7.72 -6.63
C THR A 18 -0.62 -6.27 -6.25
N LEU A 19 -0.97 -5.89 -5.03
CA LEU A 19 -0.64 -4.55 -4.52
C LEU A 19 0.86 -4.24 -4.65
N LEU A 20 1.73 -5.23 -4.44
CA LEU A 20 3.17 -5.08 -4.64
C LEU A 20 3.54 -4.83 -6.10
N ASP A 21 2.98 -5.59 -7.04
CA ASP A 21 3.29 -5.42 -8.46
C ASP A 21 2.88 -4.04 -8.97
N GLY A 22 1.72 -3.54 -8.52
CA GLY A 22 1.29 -2.19 -8.83
C GLY A 22 2.25 -1.12 -8.29
N MET A 23 2.79 -1.31 -7.08
CA MET A 23 3.79 -0.39 -6.52
C MET A 23 5.12 -0.43 -7.29
N ILE A 24 5.58 -1.61 -7.70
CA ILE A 24 6.80 -1.78 -8.50
C ILE A 24 6.63 -1.13 -9.87
N ARG A 25 5.51 -1.38 -10.55
CA ARG A 25 5.19 -0.81 -11.88
C ARG A 25 5.15 0.72 -11.86
N THR A 26 4.78 1.30 -10.74
CA THR A 26 4.65 2.75 -10.54
C THR A 26 5.87 3.35 -9.84
N GLU A 27 6.96 2.58 -9.75
CA GLU A 27 8.27 3.02 -9.29
C GLU A 27 8.30 3.60 -7.86
N HIS A 28 7.53 2.99 -6.94
CA HIS A 28 7.63 3.32 -5.52
C HIS A 28 9.04 3.02 -5.01
N LYS A 29 9.72 4.02 -4.45
CA LYS A 29 11.12 3.91 -4.02
C LYS A 29 11.26 3.37 -2.61
N LYS A 30 10.24 3.60 -1.77
CA LYS A 30 10.29 3.19 -0.34
C LYS A 30 9.66 1.83 -0.08
N VAL A 31 8.92 1.27 -1.04
CA VAL A 31 8.37 -0.09 -0.90
C VAL A 31 9.51 -1.09 -0.76
N ARG A 32 9.47 -1.90 0.30
CA ARG A 32 10.45 -2.96 0.52
C ARG A 32 9.82 -4.32 0.23
N TYR A 33 10.55 -5.19 -0.45
CA TYR A 33 10.11 -6.55 -0.73
C TYR A 33 11.32 -7.45 -0.96
N GLU A 34 11.17 -8.73 -0.64
CA GLU A 34 12.24 -9.73 -0.82
C GLU A 34 11.67 -10.99 -1.48
N CYS A 35 10.93 -11.82 -0.73
CA CYS A 35 10.53 -13.14 -1.22
C CYS A 35 9.39 -13.14 -2.25
N ARG A 36 8.56 -12.09 -2.29
CA ARG A 36 7.31 -11.98 -3.10
C ARG A 36 6.33 -13.17 -2.95
N GLN A 37 6.50 -13.99 -1.92
CA GLN A 37 5.75 -15.24 -1.71
C GLN A 37 4.98 -15.28 -0.38
N GLY A 38 5.03 -14.21 0.42
CA GLY A 38 4.30 -14.13 1.70
C GLY A 38 5.02 -14.74 2.91
N TYR A 39 6.33 -14.99 2.80
CA TYR A 39 7.12 -15.67 3.83
C TYR A 39 8.00 -14.73 4.66
N CYS A 40 8.61 -13.71 4.04
CA CYS A 40 9.56 -12.82 4.73
C CYS A 40 8.90 -11.67 5.51
N GLY A 41 7.66 -11.29 5.19
CA GLY A 41 6.99 -10.13 5.78
C GLY A 41 7.55 -8.74 5.39
N THR A 42 8.57 -8.64 4.55
CA THR A 42 9.20 -7.35 4.17
C THR A 42 8.24 -6.37 3.50
N CYS A 43 7.30 -6.86 2.70
CA CYS A 43 6.29 -6.04 2.01
C CYS A 43 5.03 -5.81 2.86
N ARG A 44 5.17 -5.77 4.19
CA ARG A 44 4.07 -5.49 5.10
C ARG A 44 3.60 -4.06 4.93
N MET A 45 2.30 -3.87 4.95
CA MET A 45 1.65 -2.57 4.88
C MET A 45 0.51 -2.52 5.89
N LYS A 46 0.25 -1.33 6.42
CA LYS A 46 -0.94 -1.04 7.19
C LYS A 46 -2.03 -0.50 6.28
N VAL A 47 -3.23 -1.04 6.40
CA VAL A 47 -4.43 -0.53 5.74
C VAL A 47 -4.99 0.59 6.61
N LEU A 48 -5.11 1.79 6.04
CA LEU A 48 -5.59 2.98 6.76
C LEU A 48 -7.07 3.26 6.48
N ALA A 49 -7.52 2.96 5.26
CA ALA A 49 -8.91 3.11 4.85
C ALA A 49 -9.18 2.23 3.64
N THR A 50 -10.36 1.61 3.57
CA THR A 50 -10.78 0.81 2.41
C THR A 50 -12.25 1.06 2.10
N THR A 51 -12.53 1.45 0.86
CA THR A 51 -13.84 1.43 0.24
C THR A 51 -13.83 0.36 -0.84
N GLY A 52 -14.41 -0.79 -0.54
CA GLY A 52 -14.38 -1.97 -1.40
C GLY A 52 -13.88 -3.20 -0.65
N SER A 53 -13.05 -4.02 -1.29
CA SER A 53 -12.58 -5.28 -0.71
C SER A 53 -11.10 -5.54 -0.99
N ILE A 54 -10.46 -6.16 0.00
CA ILE A 54 -9.10 -6.69 -0.07
C ILE A 54 -9.21 -8.20 -0.19
N THR A 55 -8.64 -8.77 -1.25
CA THR A 55 -8.66 -10.22 -1.46
C THR A 55 -7.27 -10.78 -1.27
N LEU A 56 -7.09 -11.68 -0.30
CA LEU A 56 -5.85 -12.42 -0.11
C LEU A 56 -5.78 -13.56 -1.13
N ILE A 57 -4.87 -13.45 -2.09
CA ILE A 57 -4.62 -14.51 -3.09
C ILE A 57 -3.72 -15.62 -2.54
N LYS A 58 -3.00 -15.36 -1.45
CA LYS A 58 -2.18 -16.32 -0.74
C LYS A 58 -2.26 -16.05 0.76
N LYS A 59 -2.35 -17.12 1.56
CA LYS A 59 -2.31 -17.02 3.01
C LYS A 59 -0.87 -16.71 3.47
N PRO A 60 -0.61 -15.57 4.12
CA PRO A 60 0.71 -15.24 4.64
C PRO A 60 1.07 -16.20 5.78
N LEU A 61 2.35 -16.57 5.89
CA LEU A 61 2.88 -17.33 7.03
C LEU A 61 3.23 -16.44 8.22
N ALA A 62 3.34 -15.12 7.99
CA ALA A 62 3.59 -14.14 9.04
C ALA A 62 2.29 -13.82 9.79
N THR A 63 2.40 -13.66 11.11
CA THR A 63 1.33 -13.07 11.93
C THR A 63 1.16 -11.60 11.55
N LEU A 64 -0.05 -11.23 11.13
CA LEU A 64 -0.46 -9.87 10.78
C LEU A 64 -1.53 -9.41 11.77
N ALA A 65 -1.54 -8.12 12.10
CA ALA A 65 -2.68 -7.50 12.76
C ALA A 65 -3.88 -7.37 11.80
N ASP A 66 -5.09 -7.10 12.32
CA ASP A 66 -6.31 -6.94 11.52
C ASP A 66 -6.19 -5.84 10.44
N ASP A 67 -5.44 -4.78 10.74
CA ASP A 67 -5.16 -3.69 9.81
C ASP A 67 -3.85 -3.86 9.02
N GLU A 68 -3.24 -5.05 9.01
CA GLU A 68 -1.98 -5.32 8.30
C GLU A 68 -2.16 -6.34 7.17
N ILE A 69 -1.49 -6.07 6.05
CA ILE A 69 -1.48 -6.94 4.87
C ILE A 69 -0.05 -7.11 4.36
N LEU A 70 0.21 -8.19 3.61
CA LEU A 70 1.41 -8.29 2.78
C LEU A 70 1.04 -7.92 1.34
N ALA A 71 1.67 -6.87 0.81
CA ALA A 71 1.37 -6.37 -0.53
C ALA A 71 1.51 -7.44 -1.64
N CYS A 72 2.43 -8.39 -1.48
CA CYS A 72 2.62 -9.50 -2.43
C CYS A 72 1.52 -10.59 -2.37
N CYS A 73 0.65 -10.56 -1.36
CA CYS A 73 -0.33 -11.61 -1.11
C CYS A 73 -1.78 -11.16 -1.34
N CYS A 74 -2.00 -9.93 -1.77
CA CYS A 74 -3.34 -9.36 -1.91
C CYS A 74 -3.56 -8.63 -3.23
N THR A 75 -4.80 -8.67 -3.69
CA THR A 75 -5.34 -7.79 -4.73
C THR A 75 -6.41 -6.90 -4.12
N LEU A 76 -6.67 -5.76 -4.76
CA LEU A 76 -7.63 -4.77 -4.27
C LEU A 76 -8.75 -4.52 -5.28
N ASN A 77 -9.95 -4.36 -4.74
CA ASN A 77 -11.11 -3.88 -5.45
C ASN A 77 -11.65 -2.63 -4.76
N GLY A 78 -11.81 -1.54 -5.52
CA GLY A 78 -12.21 -0.25 -4.99
C GLY A 78 -11.03 0.60 -4.50
N THR A 79 -11.31 1.58 -3.66
CA THR A 79 -10.34 2.58 -3.22
C THR A 79 -9.74 2.21 -1.88
N THR A 80 -8.41 2.09 -1.81
CA THR A 80 -7.70 1.70 -0.59
C THR A 80 -6.55 2.66 -0.30
N LYS A 81 -6.40 3.07 0.96
CA LYS A 81 -5.22 3.78 1.46
C LYS A 81 -4.38 2.82 2.29
N VAL A 82 -3.11 2.67 1.92
CA VAL A 82 -2.13 1.84 2.63
C VAL A 82 -0.92 2.68 3.02
N SER A 83 -0.22 2.27 4.08
CA SER A 83 1.03 2.88 4.50
C SER A 83 2.07 1.81 4.81
N TYR A 84 3.30 2.01 4.37
CA TYR A 84 4.44 1.13 4.71
C TYR A 84 5.26 1.66 5.90
N ASP A 85 4.96 2.86 6.40
CA ASP A 85 5.55 3.40 7.63
C ASP A 85 4.48 4.13 8.48
N PRO A 86 3.70 3.39 9.29
CA PRO A 86 2.59 3.96 10.04
C PRO A 86 3.03 4.89 11.20
N LYS A 87 4.35 5.02 11.45
CA LYS A 87 4.92 5.89 12.49
C LYS A 87 5.55 7.16 11.91
N ASN A 88 5.57 7.32 10.59
CA ASN A 88 6.11 8.51 9.97
C ASN A 88 5.11 9.67 10.05
N GLU A 89 5.16 10.40 11.16
CA GLU A 89 4.39 11.62 11.44
C GLU A 89 4.60 12.73 10.37
N ASN A 90 5.61 12.58 9.52
CA ASN A 90 5.94 13.48 8.41
C ASN A 90 5.00 13.36 7.18
N GLN A 91 4.00 12.46 7.21
CA GLN A 91 2.94 12.42 6.21
C GLN A 91 1.90 13.54 6.37
N LEU A 92 1.82 14.19 7.54
CA LEU A 92 0.91 15.32 7.73
C LEU A 92 1.42 16.58 6.99
N SER A 93 2.74 16.70 6.80
CA SER A 93 3.42 17.84 6.16
C SER A 93 3.15 17.92 4.66
N LEU A 94 2.99 16.79 3.95
CA LEU A 94 2.74 16.76 2.50
C LEU A 94 1.34 17.29 2.13
N PHE A 95 0.43 17.40 3.09
CA PHE A 95 -0.86 18.07 2.89
C PHE A 95 -0.84 19.55 3.28
N ILE A 96 0.21 20.03 3.94
CA ILE A 96 0.34 21.43 4.39
C ILE A 96 1.10 22.28 3.37
N ASP A 97 2.02 21.68 2.60
CA ASP A 97 2.84 22.41 1.62
C ASP A 97 2.07 22.93 0.37
N CYS A 98 0.79 22.58 0.18
CA CYS A 98 -0.03 23.16 -0.90
C CYS A 98 -0.68 24.51 -0.54
N ALA A 99 -0.64 24.96 0.72
CA ALA A 99 -1.34 26.17 1.15
C ALA A 99 -0.46 27.44 1.23
N GLU A 100 0.87 27.32 1.13
CA GLU A 100 1.80 28.45 1.34
C GLU A 100 2.54 28.92 0.07
N HIS A 101 2.04 28.59 -1.13
CA HIS A 101 2.49 29.23 -2.36
C HIS A 101 1.29 29.71 -3.19
N LEU A 102 0.67 30.80 -2.75
CA LEU A 102 0.05 31.75 -3.67
C LEU A 102 0.48 33.17 -3.25
N PRO A 103 1.04 33.99 -4.16
CA PRO A 103 1.42 35.37 -3.87
C PRO A 103 0.23 36.30 -3.59
#